data_AF-A0A9P6P7S2-F1
#
_entry.id   AF-A0A9P6P7S2-F1
#
_cell.length_a   1.000
_cell.length_b   1.000
_cell.length_c   1.000
_cell.angle_alpha   90.00
_cell.angle_beta   90.00
_cell.angle_gamma   90.00
#
_symmetry.space_group_name_H-M   'P 1'
#
loop_
_entity.id
_entity.type
_entity.pdbx_description
1 polymer ?
#
loop_
_entity_poly.entity_id
_entity_poly.type
_entity_poly.pdbx_seq_one_letter_code
_entity_poly.pdbx_strand_id
1 'polypeptide(L)'
;MNEQIRDMETPNEKNSIDHRALQKYREELTELLDSVLKSEDIAGRSKALKQEVDDIQTLLEKVGDEDKKVARVREHLNMADISILEAIVDLRHSGAEKNIEDGRIHFPQIAYDSIKEARILCPELPSIAPPEKFVSGSDDTGVYYSPMQKYLWDVRHRLEELTKWCEDKVQSNMEIETQKKIELGYKTDEYNLERRRSAKEAFST
;
A
#
# COMPACT_ATOMS: atom_id res chain seq x y z
N MET A 1 17.69 -19.61 -13.70
CA MET A 1 17.05 -18.38 -13.17
C MET A 1 16.64 -17.44 -14.31
N ASN A 2 17.52 -17.08 -15.25
CA ASN A 2 17.13 -16.22 -16.39
C ASN A 2 16.15 -16.86 -17.41
N GLU A 3 16.23 -18.17 -17.69
CA GLU A 3 15.28 -18.82 -18.62
C GLU A 3 13.86 -18.86 -18.07
N GLN A 4 13.67 -19.23 -16.80
CA GLN A 4 12.34 -19.26 -16.16
C GLN A 4 11.66 -17.88 -16.11
N ILE A 5 12.44 -16.81 -15.94
CA ILE A 5 11.92 -15.43 -16.01
C ILE A 5 11.47 -15.12 -17.44
N ARG A 6 12.28 -15.48 -18.44
CA ARG A 6 11.99 -15.24 -19.86
C ARG A 6 10.79 -16.05 -20.38
N ASP A 7 10.63 -17.27 -19.88
CA ASP A 7 9.51 -18.16 -20.18
C ASP A 7 8.18 -17.62 -19.61
N MET A 8 8.25 -16.82 -18.54
CA MET A 8 7.11 -16.12 -17.94
C MET A 8 6.85 -14.74 -18.60
N GLU A 9 7.87 -14.07 -19.12
CA GLU A 9 7.73 -12.75 -19.75
C GLU A 9 6.86 -12.78 -21.01
N THR A 10 7.12 -13.73 -21.91
CA THR A 10 6.38 -13.84 -23.19
C THR A 10 4.86 -13.99 -23.01
N PRO A 11 4.34 -14.91 -22.16
CA PRO A 11 2.90 -15.00 -21.91
C PRO A 11 2.35 -13.78 -21.16
N ASN A 12 3.13 -13.16 -20.26
CA ASN A 12 2.72 -11.94 -19.56
C ASN A 12 2.54 -10.75 -20.50
N GLU A 13 3.47 -10.56 -21.45
CA GLU A 13 3.38 -9.52 -22.47
C GLU A 13 2.13 -9.71 -23.33
N LYS A 14 1.88 -10.93 -23.80
CA LYS A 14 0.67 -11.25 -24.55
C LYS A 14 -0.59 -10.96 -23.74
N ASN A 15 -0.68 -11.46 -22.51
CA ASN A 15 -1.83 -11.23 -21.64
C ASN A 15 -2.06 -9.74 -21.37
N SER A 16 -1.00 -8.94 -21.24
CA SER A 16 -1.08 -7.49 -21.09
C SER A 16 -1.66 -6.81 -22.33
N ILE A 17 -1.23 -7.23 -23.52
CA ILE A 17 -1.77 -6.73 -24.80
C ILE A 17 -3.25 -7.11 -24.93
N ASP A 18 -3.59 -8.38 -24.69
CA ASP A 18 -4.96 -8.90 -24.79
C ASP A 18 -5.89 -8.18 -23.79
N HIS A 19 -5.43 -7.96 -22.55
CA HIS A 19 -6.16 -7.19 -21.55
C HIS A 19 -6.45 -5.75 -22.02
N ARG A 20 -5.46 -5.03 -22.53
CA ARG A 20 -5.63 -3.66 -23.05
C ARG A 20 -6.62 -3.61 -24.21
N ALA A 21 -6.56 -4.58 -25.12
CA ALA A 21 -7.49 -4.68 -26.23
C ALA A 21 -8.93 -4.93 -25.74
N LEU A 22 -9.12 -5.87 -24.82
CA LEU A 22 -10.43 -6.18 -24.23
C LEU A 22 -11.02 -4.98 -23.49
N GLN A 23 -10.20 -4.26 -22.71
CA GLN A 23 -10.62 -3.06 -22.02
C GLN A 23 -11.12 -1.99 -23.01
N LYS A 24 -10.36 -1.76 -24.08
CA LYS A 24 -10.76 -0.83 -25.14
C LYS A 24 -12.10 -1.23 -25.79
N TYR A 25 -12.29 -2.51 -26.09
CA TYR A 25 -13.56 -2.98 -26.65
C TYR A 25 -14.75 -2.81 -25.70
N ARG A 26 -14.54 -2.98 -24.38
CA ARG A 26 -15.57 -2.69 -23.38
C ARG A 26 -15.93 -1.21 -23.35
N GLU A 27 -14.93 -0.33 -23.37
CA GLU A 27 -15.12 1.12 -23.39
C GLU A 27 -15.88 1.55 -24.65
N GLU A 28 -15.43 1.12 -25.84
CA GLU A 28 -16.09 1.41 -27.12
C GLU A 28 -17.56 0.91 -27.15
N LEU A 29 -17.82 -0.29 -26.61
CA LEU A 29 -19.18 -0.82 -26.52
C LEU A 29 -20.06 0.00 -25.57
N THR A 30 -19.50 0.42 -24.44
CA THR A 30 -20.20 1.24 -23.44
C THR A 30 -20.60 2.58 -24.06
N GLU A 31 -19.66 3.26 -24.73
CA GLU A 31 -19.89 4.53 -25.42
C GLU A 31 -20.93 4.40 -26.55
N LEU A 32 -20.85 3.32 -27.33
CA LEU A 32 -21.83 3.07 -28.39
C LEU A 32 -23.23 2.87 -27.79
N LEU A 33 -23.36 2.08 -26.73
CA LEU A 33 -24.62 1.88 -26.03
C LEU A 33 -25.12 3.18 -25.35
N ASP A 34 -24.23 4.04 -24.88
CA ASP A 34 -24.58 5.37 -24.33
C ASP A 34 -25.19 6.25 -25.41
N SER A 35 -24.59 6.26 -26.60
CA SER A 35 -25.09 7.04 -27.75
C SER A 35 -26.44 6.55 -28.26
N VAL A 36 -26.66 5.23 -28.23
CA VAL A 36 -27.87 4.56 -28.74
C VAL A 36 -29.04 4.72 -27.77
N LEU A 37 -28.79 4.55 -26.47
CA LEU A 37 -29.82 4.60 -25.43
C LEU A 37 -30.11 6.02 -24.95
N LYS A 38 -29.37 7.05 -25.41
CA LYS A 38 -29.61 8.50 -25.16
C LYS A 38 -30.13 8.84 -23.76
N SER A 39 -29.54 8.26 -22.72
CA SER A 39 -29.97 8.45 -21.32
C SER A 39 -31.47 8.20 -21.07
N GLU A 40 -32.12 7.34 -21.86
CA GLU A 40 -33.39 6.73 -21.45
C GLU A 40 -33.18 6.09 -20.09
N ASP A 41 -34.12 6.37 -19.18
CA ASP A 41 -34.01 6.04 -17.77
C ASP A 41 -33.65 4.56 -17.64
N ILE A 42 -32.40 4.31 -17.23
CA ILE A 42 -31.89 2.97 -16.99
C ILE A 42 -32.75 2.42 -15.85
N ALA A 43 -33.81 1.69 -16.18
CA ALA A 43 -34.76 1.18 -15.22
C ALA A 43 -34.46 -0.28 -14.89
N GLY A 44 -34.75 -0.69 -13.65
CA GLY A 44 -34.60 -2.07 -13.21
C GLY A 44 -33.14 -2.54 -13.14
N ARG A 45 -32.86 -3.70 -13.73
CA ARG A 45 -31.60 -4.45 -13.56
C ARG A 45 -30.36 -3.71 -14.03
N SER A 46 -30.46 -2.94 -15.10
CA SER A 46 -29.33 -2.19 -15.65
C SER A 46 -28.85 -1.08 -14.69
N LYS A 47 -29.75 -0.50 -13.88
CA LYS A 47 -29.38 0.51 -12.86
C LYS A 47 -28.63 -0.12 -11.70
N ALA A 48 -29.08 -1.30 -11.26
CA ALA A 48 -28.41 -2.05 -10.21
C ALA A 48 -26.99 -2.44 -10.64
N LEU A 49 -26.83 -2.93 -11.87
CA LEU A 49 -25.51 -3.27 -12.43
C LEU A 49 -24.60 -2.05 -12.57
N LYS A 50 -25.14 -0.90 -12.99
CA LYS A 50 -24.38 0.36 -13.01
C LYS A 50 -23.89 0.75 -11.61
N GLN A 51 -24.76 0.67 -10.61
CA GLN A 51 -24.38 0.96 -9.23
C GLN A 51 -23.29 0.01 -8.73
N GLU A 52 -23.39 -1.30 -9.03
CA GLU A 52 -22.35 -2.27 -8.67
C GLU A 52 -21.00 -1.93 -9.33
N VAL A 53 -21.00 -1.50 -10.60
CA VAL A 53 -19.79 -1.04 -11.29
C VAL A 53 -19.20 0.20 -10.59
N ASP A 54 -20.02 1.20 -10.30
CA ASP A 54 -19.60 2.46 -9.66
C ASP A 54 -19.07 2.20 -8.22
N ASP A 55 -19.70 1.29 -7.48
CA ASP A 55 -19.29 0.88 -6.13
C ASP A 55 -17.92 0.17 -6.15
N ILE A 56 -17.68 -0.71 -7.13
CA ILE A 56 -16.39 -1.39 -7.29
C ILE A 56 -15.30 -0.39 -7.68
N GLN A 57 -15.58 0.57 -8.57
CA GLN A 57 -14.65 1.64 -8.92
C GLN A 57 -14.28 2.49 -7.71
N THR A 58 -15.28 2.88 -6.90
CA THR A 58 -15.07 3.63 -5.66
C THR A 58 -14.20 2.85 -4.67
N LEU A 59 -14.35 1.53 -4.60
CA LEU A 59 -13.50 0.69 -3.76
C LEU A 59 -12.05 0.63 -4.27
N LEU A 60 -11.86 0.51 -5.59
CA LEU A 60 -10.53 0.52 -6.20
C LEU A 60 -9.80 1.85 -5.95
N GLU A 61 -10.51 2.98 -6.01
CA GLU A 61 -9.95 4.28 -5.66
C GLU A 61 -9.49 4.33 -4.20
N LYS A 62 -10.29 3.79 -3.26
CA LYS A 62 -9.92 3.70 -1.84
C LYS A 62 -8.66 2.86 -1.63
N VAL A 63 -8.55 1.71 -2.29
CA VAL A 63 -7.34 0.86 -2.22
C VAL A 63 -6.12 1.64 -2.75
N GLY A 64 -6.26 2.35 -3.86
CA GLY A 64 -5.19 3.19 -4.40
C GLY A 64 -4.77 4.34 -3.46
N ASP A 65 -5.71 4.91 -2.71
CA ASP A 65 -5.40 5.91 -1.69
C ASP A 65 -4.74 5.31 -0.44
N GLU A 66 -5.12 4.08 -0.05
CA GLU A 66 -4.44 3.33 0.99
C GLU A 66 -2.99 3.02 0.61
N ASP A 67 -2.71 2.60 -0.63
CA ASP A 67 -1.35 2.35 -1.11
C ASP A 67 -0.48 3.61 -1.06
N LYS A 68 -1.02 4.77 -1.43
CA LYS A 68 -0.32 6.06 -1.30
C LYS A 68 0.01 6.38 0.15
N LYS A 69 -0.90 6.09 1.09
CA LYS A 69 -0.65 6.28 2.53
C LYS A 69 0.46 5.35 3.01
N VAL A 70 0.42 4.07 2.65
CA VAL A 70 1.44 3.09 3.02
C VAL A 70 2.81 3.48 2.45
N ALA A 71 2.87 3.98 1.21
CA ALA A 71 4.09 4.51 0.61
C ALA A 71 4.70 5.67 1.43
N ARG A 72 3.87 6.64 1.84
CA ARG A 72 4.30 7.74 2.71
C ARG A 72 4.73 7.26 4.10
N VAL A 73 4.04 6.27 4.66
CA VAL A 73 4.46 5.64 5.93
C VAL A 73 5.86 5.06 5.79
N ARG A 74 6.18 4.36 4.69
CA ARG A 74 7.54 3.86 4.44
C ARG A 74 8.58 4.98 4.36
N GLU A 75 8.26 6.10 3.72
CA GLU A 75 9.14 7.28 3.71
C GLU A 75 9.43 7.81 5.12
N HIS A 76 8.39 7.94 5.96
CA HIS A 76 8.56 8.36 7.35
C HIS A 76 9.35 7.36 8.18
N LEU A 77 9.13 6.05 8.01
CA LEU A 77 9.91 5.01 8.68
C LEU A 77 11.39 5.05 8.27
N ASN A 78 11.68 5.30 6.99
CA ASN A 78 13.05 5.48 6.50
C ASN A 78 13.72 6.72 7.07
N MET A 79 13.00 7.84 7.18
CA MET A 79 13.52 9.05 7.84
C MET A 79 13.82 8.79 9.32
N ALA A 80 12.96 8.03 10.00
CA ALA A 80 13.20 7.62 11.38
C ALA A 80 14.44 6.72 11.51
N ASP A 81 14.60 5.73 10.61
CA ASP A 81 15.77 4.83 10.60
C ASP A 81 17.08 5.60 10.42
N ILE A 82 17.14 6.50 9.43
CA ILE A 82 18.31 7.34 9.16
C ILE A 82 18.64 8.22 10.36
N SER A 83 17.64 8.88 10.97
CA SER A 83 17.87 9.74 12.13
C SER A 83 18.34 8.96 13.37
N ILE A 84 17.85 7.74 13.56
CA ILE A 84 18.32 6.85 14.63
C ILE A 84 19.76 6.40 14.37
N LEU A 85 20.10 6.06 13.12
CA LEU A 85 21.46 5.70 12.73
C LEU A 85 22.45 6.84 12.98
N GLU A 86 22.12 8.07 12.56
CA GLU A 86 22.93 9.25 12.81
C GLU A 86 23.20 9.43 14.32
N ALA A 87 22.15 9.30 15.14
CA ALA A 87 22.30 9.39 16.59
C ALA A 87 23.17 8.27 17.19
N ILE A 88 23.08 7.03 16.69
CA ILE A 88 23.95 5.92 17.10
C ILE A 88 25.42 6.23 16.75
N VAL A 89 25.65 6.76 15.55
CA VAL A 89 26.98 7.14 15.06
C VAL A 89 27.55 8.28 15.90
N ASP A 90 26.78 9.31 16.21
CA ASP A 90 27.20 10.43 17.07
C ASP A 90 27.53 9.98 18.49
N LEU A 91 26.73 9.07 19.06
CA LEU A 91 27.01 8.46 20.36
C LEU A 91 28.32 7.66 20.36
N ARG A 92 28.68 7.03 19.23
CA ARG A 92 29.94 6.30 19.09
C ARG A 92 31.14 7.24 18.96
N HIS A 93 31.02 8.32 18.19
CA HIS A 93 32.11 9.26 17.93
C HIS A 93 32.38 10.20 19.11
N SER A 94 31.34 10.54 19.88
CA SER A 94 31.50 11.41 21.04
C SER A 94 32.33 10.78 22.16
N GLY A 95 32.62 9.46 22.10
CA GLY A 95 33.48 8.75 23.06
C GLY A 95 33.01 8.84 24.51
N ALA A 96 31.83 9.38 24.73
CA ALA A 96 31.45 9.93 26.00
C ALA A 96 30.58 8.94 26.76
N GLU A 97 31.14 8.40 27.83
CA GLU A 97 30.54 8.59 29.15
C GLU A 97 30.30 10.11 29.36
N LYS A 98 29.40 10.71 28.58
CA LYS A 98 28.89 12.04 28.89
C LYS A 98 28.12 11.78 30.16
N ASN A 99 28.68 12.20 31.28
CA ASN A 99 28.12 12.12 32.61
C ASN A 99 26.59 12.06 32.50
N ILE A 100 26.04 10.91 32.91
CA ILE A 100 24.62 10.65 33.05
C ILE A 100 24.09 11.50 34.23
N GLU A 101 24.45 12.77 34.29
CA GLU A 101 24.21 13.67 35.42
C GLU A 101 22.97 14.55 35.19
N ASP A 102 22.27 14.42 34.06
CA ASP A 102 20.96 15.08 33.87
C ASP A 102 19.85 14.17 33.31
N GLY A 103 20.06 12.85 33.22
CA GLY A 103 18.99 11.88 32.95
C GLY A 103 18.19 12.07 31.64
N ARG A 104 18.63 12.94 30.72
CA ARG A 104 17.94 13.27 29.47
C ARG A 104 18.85 13.07 28.27
N ILE A 105 19.06 11.81 27.91
CA ILE A 105 19.57 11.48 26.57
C ILE A 105 18.34 11.44 25.66
N HIS A 106 18.23 12.42 24.76
CA HIS A 106 17.04 12.64 23.95
C HIS A 106 16.98 11.64 22.79
N PHE A 107 15.85 10.94 22.64
CA PHE A 107 15.52 10.24 21.41
C PHE A 107 15.50 11.25 20.25
N PRO A 108 15.98 10.92 19.04
CA PRO A 108 16.06 11.88 17.95
C PRO A 108 14.68 12.45 17.62
N GLN A 109 14.56 13.78 17.66
CA GLN A 109 13.27 14.46 17.46
C GLN A 109 12.70 14.17 16.07
N ILE A 110 13.56 14.12 15.04
CA ILE A 110 13.17 13.77 13.67
C ILE A 110 12.58 12.35 13.62
N ALA A 111 13.21 11.38 14.29
CA ALA A 111 12.65 10.03 14.38
C ALA A 111 11.30 10.01 15.11
N TYR A 112 11.16 10.77 16.19
CA TYR A 112 9.89 10.85 16.94
C TYR A 112 8.77 11.43 16.07
N ASP A 113 9.01 12.56 15.43
CA ASP A 113 8.02 13.23 14.60
C ASP A 113 7.65 12.38 13.39
N SER A 114 8.62 11.71 12.76
CA SER A 114 8.36 10.83 11.61
C SER A 114 7.49 9.62 12.01
N ILE A 115 7.79 8.97 13.13
CA ILE A 115 6.97 7.84 13.63
C ILE A 115 5.56 8.33 14.00
N LYS A 116 5.44 9.54 14.55
CA LYS A 116 4.15 10.15 14.89
C LYS A 116 3.32 10.43 13.63
N GLU A 117 3.91 11.07 12.62
CA GLU A 117 3.24 11.35 11.34
C GLU A 117 2.82 10.06 10.62
N ALA A 118 3.68 9.02 10.64
CA ALA A 118 3.34 7.70 10.12
C ALA A 118 2.07 7.12 10.75
N ARG A 119 1.89 7.26 12.08
CA ARG A 119 0.68 6.80 12.78
C ARG A 119 -0.56 7.65 12.48
N ILE A 120 -0.39 8.95 12.24
CA ILE A 120 -1.50 9.81 11.85
C ILE A 120 -2.01 9.40 10.46
N LEU A 121 -1.10 9.08 9.54
CA LEU A 121 -1.44 8.62 8.19
C LEU A 121 -2.09 7.23 8.19
N CYS A 122 -1.60 6.32 9.03
CA CYS A 122 -2.09 4.95 9.13
C CYS A 122 -2.27 4.54 10.60
N PRO A 123 -3.48 4.74 11.18
CA PRO A 123 -3.74 4.43 12.58
C PRO A 123 -3.60 2.94 12.94
N GLU A 124 -3.77 2.03 11.98
CA GLU A 124 -3.56 0.60 12.19
C GLU A 124 -2.09 0.17 12.27
N LEU A 125 -1.14 1.08 12.05
CA LEU A 125 0.29 0.79 12.14
C LEU A 125 0.67 0.30 13.56
N PRO A 126 1.32 -0.87 13.70
CA PRO A 126 1.63 -1.45 15.00
C PRO A 126 2.42 -0.51 15.92
N SER A 127 2.18 -0.60 17.23
CA SER A 127 2.89 0.21 18.24
C SER A 127 4.30 -0.28 18.49
N ILE A 128 5.28 0.64 18.46
CA ILE A 128 6.61 0.35 19.01
C ILE A 128 6.45 0.41 20.53
N ALA A 129 6.53 -0.74 21.19
CA ALA A 129 6.50 -0.77 22.65
C ALA A 129 7.69 0.04 23.21
N PRO A 130 7.61 0.57 24.44
CA PRO A 130 8.81 1.02 25.13
C PRO A 130 9.69 -0.20 25.49
N PRO A 131 11.00 -0.04 25.71
CA PRO A 131 11.83 -1.10 26.28
C PRO A 131 11.45 -1.32 27.74
N GLU A 132 11.43 -2.59 28.17
CA GLU A 132 11.15 -2.91 29.58
C GLU A 132 12.34 -2.64 30.50
N LYS A 133 13.59 -2.69 29.99
CA LYS A 133 14.82 -2.45 30.75
C LYS A 133 15.94 -1.87 29.89
N PHE A 134 16.64 -0.85 30.41
CA PHE A 134 17.89 -0.35 29.83
C PHE A 134 19.07 -1.14 30.40
N VAL A 135 19.50 -2.20 29.71
CA VAL A 135 20.57 -3.10 30.19
C VAL A 135 21.80 -2.94 29.30
N SER A 136 22.96 -2.65 29.89
CA SER A 136 24.25 -2.72 29.19
C SER A 136 24.61 -4.18 28.90
N GLY A 137 25.24 -4.44 27.75
CA GLY A 137 25.72 -5.78 27.42
C GLY A 137 26.41 -5.82 26.07
N SER A 138 27.24 -6.83 25.87
CA SER A 138 27.77 -7.19 24.56
C SER A 138 26.67 -7.81 23.71
N ASP A 139 26.65 -7.50 22.42
CA ASP A 139 25.88 -8.26 21.45
C ASP A 139 26.53 -9.63 21.15
N ASP A 140 25.90 -10.42 20.28
CA ASP A 140 26.40 -11.73 19.84
C ASP A 140 27.73 -11.66 19.07
N THR A 141 28.19 -10.45 18.73
CA THR A 141 29.48 -10.19 18.05
C THR A 141 30.58 -9.73 19.01
N GLY A 142 30.27 -9.56 20.29
CA GLY A 142 31.20 -9.11 21.33
C GLY A 142 31.38 -7.59 21.40
N VAL A 143 30.57 -6.81 20.68
CA VAL A 143 30.61 -5.34 20.69
C VAL A 143 29.81 -4.82 21.88
N TYR A 144 30.46 -4.00 22.71
CA TYR A 144 29.82 -3.39 23.87
C TYR A 144 29.07 -2.12 23.47
N TYR A 145 27.76 -2.09 23.75
CA TYR A 145 26.90 -0.93 23.51
C TYR A 145 26.55 -0.24 24.83
N SER A 146 26.52 1.09 24.83
CA SER A 146 25.90 1.84 25.92
C SER A 146 24.39 1.51 25.98
N PRO A 147 23.75 1.63 27.16
CA PRO A 147 22.30 1.38 27.29
C PRO A 147 21.45 2.17 26.28
N MET A 148 21.86 3.40 25.93
CA MET A 148 21.18 4.21 24.93
C MET A 148 21.42 3.71 23.50
N GLN A 149 22.66 3.32 23.16
CA GLN A 149 22.93 2.74 21.85
C GLN A 149 22.12 1.47 21.66
N LYS A 150 22.05 0.61 22.67
CA LYS A 150 21.23 -0.60 22.64
C LYS A 150 19.75 -0.27 22.47
N TYR A 151 19.23 0.70 23.21
CA TYR A 151 17.85 1.17 23.03
C TYR A 151 17.56 1.64 21.60
N LEU A 152 18.44 2.48 21.03
CA LEU A 152 18.27 2.97 19.66
C LEU A 152 18.35 1.82 18.64
N TRP A 153 19.22 0.84 18.85
CA TRP A 153 19.26 -0.38 18.06
C TRP A 153 17.97 -1.19 18.17
N ASP A 154 17.42 -1.37 19.37
CA ASP A 154 16.16 -2.08 19.58
C ASP A 154 14.99 -1.38 18.87
N VAL A 155 14.91 -0.04 18.94
CA VAL A 155 13.91 0.73 18.20
C VAL A 155 14.09 0.56 16.70
N ARG A 156 15.35 0.55 16.22
CA ARG A 156 15.67 0.32 14.82
C ARG A 156 15.17 -1.04 14.31
N HIS A 157 15.40 -2.11 15.07
CA HIS A 157 14.89 -3.44 14.72
C HIS A 157 13.36 -3.46 14.67
N ARG A 158 12.69 -2.72 15.56
CA ARG A 158 11.23 -2.56 15.52
C ARG A 158 10.76 -1.75 14.30
N LEU A 159 11.54 -0.79 13.81
CA LEU A 159 11.23 -0.10 12.55
C LEU A 159 11.31 -1.03 11.33
N GLU A 160 12.22 -2.01 11.35
CA GLU A 160 12.27 -3.05 10.31
C GLU A 160 10.99 -3.91 10.31
N GLU A 161 10.48 -4.29 11.49
CA GLU A 161 9.20 -4.98 11.62
C GLU A 161 8.02 -4.15 11.07
N LEU A 162 8.01 -2.83 11.32
CA LEU A 162 7.01 -1.94 10.74
C LEU A 162 7.14 -1.79 9.23
N THR A 163 8.36 -1.82 8.70
CA THR A 163 8.61 -1.78 7.25
C THR A 163 8.08 -3.06 6.59
N LYS A 164 8.31 -4.21 7.21
CA LYS A 164 7.72 -5.48 6.78
C LYS A 164 6.20 -5.45 6.82
N TRP A 165 5.61 -4.88 7.88
CA TRP A 165 4.16 -4.68 7.94
C TRP A 165 3.62 -3.86 6.76
N CYS A 166 4.34 -2.81 6.35
CA CYS A 166 3.98 -2.03 5.16
C CYS A 166 4.04 -2.88 3.88
N GLU A 167 5.01 -3.79 3.74
CA GLU A 167 5.12 -4.69 2.60
C GLU A 167 3.96 -5.70 2.56
N ASP A 168 3.64 -6.31 3.70
CA ASP A 168 2.50 -7.21 3.83
C ASP A 168 1.18 -6.50 3.49
N LYS A 169 1.03 -5.23 3.92
CA LYS A 169 -0.14 -4.40 3.60
C LYS A 169 -0.23 -4.10 2.11
N VAL A 170 0.87 -3.71 1.46
CA VAL A 170 0.90 -3.49 0.00
C VAL A 170 0.53 -4.77 -0.76
N GLN A 171 1.05 -5.91 -0.33
CA GLN A 171 0.70 -7.19 -0.95
C GLN A 171 -0.81 -7.49 -0.80
N SER A 172 -1.36 -7.31 0.40
CA SER A 172 -2.79 -7.49 0.64
C SER A 172 -3.65 -6.54 -0.21
N ASN A 173 -3.24 -5.28 -0.35
CA ASN A 173 -3.91 -4.30 -1.20
C ASN A 173 -3.86 -4.71 -2.69
N MET A 174 -2.71 -5.20 -3.17
CA MET A 174 -2.55 -5.70 -4.54
C MET A 174 -3.47 -6.90 -4.83
N GLU A 175 -3.64 -7.81 -3.87
CA GLU A 175 -4.58 -8.94 -3.97
C GLU A 175 -6.03 -8.46 -4.08
N ILE A 176 -6.43 -7.51 -3.22
CA ILE A 176 -7.76 -6.89 -3.25
C ILE A 176 -7.98 -6.16 -4.58
N GLU A 177 -7.02 -5.34 -5.01
CA GLU A 177 -7.09 -4.58 -6.25
C GLU A 177 -7.26 -5.50 -7.46
N THR A 178 -6.47 -6.57 -7.52
CA THR A 178 -6.55 -7.55 -8.61
C THR A 178 -7.92 -8.22 -8.66
N GLN A 179 -8.42 -8.69 -7.51
CA GLN A 179 -9.73 -9.33 -7.44
C GLN A 179 -10.84 -8.36 -7.86
N LYS A 180 -10.76 -7.09 -7.44
CA LYS A 180 -11.76 -6.07 -7.75
C LYS A 180 -11.69 -5.59 -9.19
N LYS A 181 -10.50 -5.55 -9.82
CA LYS A 181 -10.36 -5.30 -11.27
C LYS A 181 -11.01 -6.41 -12.10
N ILE A 182 -10.85 -7.67 -11.68
CA ILE A 182 -11.51 -8.81 -12.34
C ILE A 182 -13.03 -8.68 -12.20
N GLU A 183 -13.52 -8.41 -10.98
CA GLU A 183 -14.95 -8.23 -10.70
C GLU A 183 -15.55 -7.06 -11.51
N LEU A 184 -14.84 -5.94 -11.59
CA LEU A 184 -15.21 -4.78 -12.41
C LEU A 184 -15.40 -5.17 -13.87
N GLY A 185 -14.48 -5.94 -14.43
CA GLY A 185 -14.56 -6.45 -15.79
C GLY A 185 -15.83 -7.27 -16.02
N TYR A 186 -16.12 -8.23 -15.14
CA TYR A 186 -17.33 -9.05 -15.23
C TYR A 186 -18.61 -8.23 -15.12
N LYS A 187 -18.67 -7.30 -14.16
CA LYS A 187 -19.84 -6.45 -13.96
C LYS A 187 -20.08 -5.47 -15.09
N THR A 188 -19.01 -4.95 -15.69
CA THR A 188 -19.10 -4.12 -16.90
C THR A 188 -19.64 -4.91 -18.08
N ASP A 189 -19.22 -6.18 -18.24
CA ASP A 189 -19.74 -7.06 -19.28
C ASP A 189 -21.22 -7.39 -19.07
N GLU A 190 -21.63 -7.72 -17.84
CA GLU A 190 -23.04 -7.94 -17.47
C GLU A 190 -23.90 -6.70 -17.75
N TYR A 191 -23.40 -5.53 -17.37
CA TYR A 191 -24.06 -4.24 -17.60
C TYR A 191 -24.26 -3.98 -19.09
N ASN A 192 -23.20 -4.14 -19.90
CA ASN A 192 -23.27 -3.94 -21.35
C ASN A 192 -24.18 -4.96 -22.06
N LEU A 193 -24.20 -6.21 -21.59
CA LEU A 193 -25.11 -7.23 -22.12
C LEU A 193 -26.57 -6.88 -21.90
N GLU A 194 -26.95 -6.45 -20.70
CA GLU A 194 -28.34 -6.07 -20.44
C GLU A 194 -28.74 -4.81 -21.19
N ARG A 195 -27.85 -3.82 -21.28
CA ARG A 195 -28.10 -2.64 -22.12
C ARG A 195 -28.29 -2.98 -23.59
N ARG A 196 -27.48 -3.90 -24.12
CA ARG A 196 -27.64 -4.40 -25.48
C ARG A 196 -28.99 -5.10 -25.68
N ARG A 197 -29.45 -5.85 -24.68
CA ARG A 197 -30.77 -6.50 -24.71
C ARG A 197 -31.89 -5.45 -24.76
N SER A 198 -31.85 -4.47 -23.86
CA SER A 198 -32.83 -3.37 -23.83
C SER A 198 -32.83 -2.59 -25.15
N ALA A 199 -31.66 -2.29 -25.72
CA ALA A 199 -31.56 -1.63 -27.02
C ALA A 199 -32.24 -2.46 -28.13
N LYS A 200 -31.97 -3.77 -28.19
CA LYS A 200 -32.62 -4.65 -29.19
C LYS A 200 -34.13 -4.68 -29.04
N GLU A 201 -34.63 -4.75 -27.80
CA GLU A 201 -36.07 -4.75 -27.53
C GLU A 201 -36.70 -3.42 -27.98
N ALA A 202 -36.06 -2.28 -27.68
CA ALA A 202 -36.53 -0.96 -28.12
C ALA A 202 -36.59 -0.79 -29.65
N PHE A 203 -35.62 -1.34 -30.40
CA PHE A 203 -35.60 -1.28 -31.87
C PHE A 203 -36.42 -2.36 -32.59
N SER A 204 -36.99 -3.33 -31.85
CA SER A 204 -37.84 -4.38 -32.44
C SER A 204 -39.34 -4.04 -32.39
N THR A 205 -39.70 -2.92 -31.77
CA THR A 205 -41.04 -2.30 -31.74
C THR A 205 -41.15 -1.19 -32.76
#